data_AF-A0A9E3PW87-F1
#
_entry.id   AF-A0A9E3PW87-F1
#
_cell.length_a   1.000
_cell.length_b   1.000
_cell.length_c   1.000
_cell.angle_alpha   90.00
_cell.angle_beta   90.00
_cell.angle_gamma   90.00
#
_symmetry.space_group_name_H-M   'P 1'
#
loop_
_entity.id
_entity.type
_entity.pdbx_description
1 polymer ?
#
loop_
_entity_poly.entity_id
_entity_poly.type
_entity_poly.pdbx_seq_one_letter_code
_entity_poly.pdbx_strand_id
1 'polypeptide(L)' 'MRVLVEALHIAAGIAAALVIGGTMAWAYPLGARDIWMVTAVAVLCVILMGIGPMRRAARATRAQRDGDDE' A
#
# COMPACT_ATOMS: atom_id res chain seq x y z
N MET A 1 -11.48 -1.46 14.21
CA MET A 1 -11.76 -0.64 13.01
C MET A 1 -10.54 0.05 12.38
N ARG A 2 -9.41 0.31 13.08
CA ARG A 2 -8.21 0.93 12.47
C ARG A 2 -7.63 0.17 11.26
N VAL A 3 -7.63 -1.17 11.32
CA VAL A 3 -7.03 -2.02 10.27
C VAL A 3 -7.69 -1.81 8.90
N LEU A 4 -9.01 -1.61 8.84
CA LEU A 4 -9.74 -1.32 7.60
C LEU A 4 -9.39 0.06 7.04
N VAL A 5 -9.22 1.07 7.90
CA VAL A 5 -8.82 2.43 7.50
C VAL A 5 -7.37 2.46 7.02
N GLU A 6 -6.50 1.68 7.64
CA GLU A 6 -5.10 1.54 7.20
C GLU A 6 -5.01 0.84 5.84
N ALA A 7 -5.79 -0.25 5.66
CA ALA A 7 -5.89 -0.94 4.37
C ALA A 7 -6.46 -0.02 3.27
N LEU A 8 -7.43 0.84 3.62
CA LEU A 8 -7.99 1.84 2.70
C LEU A 8 -6.94 2.88 2.29
N HIS A 9 -6.07 3.32 3.19
CA HIS A 9 -4.98 4.25 2.84
C HIS A 9 -3.95 3.62 1.89
N ILE A 10 -3.60 2.35 2.10
CA ILE A 10 -2.72 1.61 1.19
C ILE A 10 -3.40 1.48 -0.18
N ALA A 11 -4.68 1.09 -0.20
CA ALA A 11 -5.46 0.98 -1.43
C ALA A 11 -5.56 2.32 -2.17
N ALA A 12 -5.77 3.42 -1.44
CA ALA A 12 -5.81 4.77 -1.99
C ALA A 12 -4.45 5.19 -2.58
N GLY A 13 -3.34 4.88 -1.91
CA GLY A 13 -1.99 5.14 -2.42
C GLY A 13 -1.68 4.38 -3.71
N ILE A 14 -2.08 3.10 -3.78
CA ILE A 14 -1.94 2.28 -4.99
C ILE A 14 -2.81 2.84 -6.11
N ALA A 15 -4.07 3.18 -5.83
CA ALA A 15 -4.98 3.76 -6.81
C ALA A 15 -4.43 5.09 -7.36
N ALA A 16 -3.92 5.97 -6.49
CA ALA A 16 -3.30 7.22 -6.91
C ALA A 16 -2.09 6.99 -7.82
N ALA A 17 -1.20 6.05 -7.47
CA ALA A 17 -0.04 5.72 -8.29
C ALA A 17 -0.46 5.22 -9.69
N LEU A 18 -1.48 4.36 -9.77
CA LEU A 18 -1.99 3.84 -11.04
C LEU A 18 -2.65 4.91 -11.91
N VAL A 19 -3.40 5.84 -11.32
CA VAL A 19 -4.02 6.97 -12.05
C VAL A 19 -2.95 7.88 -12.63
N ILE A 20 -1.90 8.19 -11.85
CA ILE A 20 -0.80 9.05 -12.30
C ILE A 20 0.02 8.34 -13.38
N GLY A 21 0.41 7.09 -13.16
CA GLY A 21 1.14 6.29 -14.16
C GLY A 21 0.35 6.12 -15.46
N GLY A 22 -0.96 5.87 -15.35
CA GLY A 22 -1.86 5.76 -16.49
C GLY A 22 -2.01 7.05 -17.28
N THR A 23 -2.16 8.19 -16.60
CA THR A 23 -2.24 9.50 -17.27
C THR A 23 -0.93 9.89 -17.94
N MET A 24 0.22 9.63 -17.32
CA MET A 24 1.53 9.82 -17.94
C MET A 24 1.73 8.92 -19.18
N ALA A 25 1.38 7.63 -19.07
CA ALA A 25 1.50 6.68 -20.18
C ALA A 25 0.59 7.04 -21.36
N TRP A 26 -0.58 7.64 -21.07
CA TRP A 26 -1.48 8.16 -22.10
C TRP A 26 -0.93 9.42 -22.78
N ALA A 27 -0.32 10.33 -22.01
CA ALA A 27 0.27 11.56 -22.55
C ALA A 27 1.56 11.32 -23.36
N TYR A 28 2.38 10.34 -22.97
CA TYR A 28 3.64 10.02 -23.64
C TYR A 28 3.79 8.51 -23.90
N PRO A 29 3.15 7.99 -24.97
CA PRO A 29 3.10 6.56 -25.24
C PRO A 29 4.47 5.95 -25.60
N LEU A 30 5.38 6.74 -26.16
CA LEU A 30 6.73 6.27 -26.53
C LEU A 30 7.56 5.85 -25.31
N GLY A 31 7.32 6.47 -24.15
CA GLY A 31 7.97 6.13 -22.88
C GLY A 31 7.09 5.31 -21.93
N ALA A 32 5.96 4.77 -22.40
CA ALA A 32 5.00 4.08 -21.55
C ALA A 32 5.63 2.93 -20.75
N ARG A 33 6.60 2.21 -21.33
CA ARG A 33 7.27 1.09 -20.65
C ARG A 33 8.05 1.54 -19.41
N ASP A 34 8.83 2.61 -19.52
CA ASP A 34 9.59 3.18 -18.39
C ASP A 34 8.64 3.75 -17.33
N ILE A 35 7.56 4.42 -17.76
CA ILE A 35 6.52 4.95 -16.88
C ILE A 35 5.88 3.81 -16.08
N TRP A 36 5.54 2.70 -16.73
CA TRP A 36 4.96 1.54 -16.05
C TRP A 36 5.95 0.84 -15.12
N MET A 37 7.25 0.76 -15.47
CA MET A 37 8.27 0.25 -14.55
C MET A 37 8.37 1.08 -13.28
N VAL A 38 8.46 2.40 -13.40
CA VAL A 38 8.53 3.31 -12.24
C VAL A 38 7.23 3.24 -11.43
N THR A 39 6.08 3.18 -12.09
CA THR A 39 4.77 3.04 -11.44
C THR A 39 4.70 1.74 -10.63
N ALA A 40 5.19 0.63 -11.18
CA ALA A 40 5.22 -0.66 -10.47
C ALA A 40 6.14 -0.61 -9.23
N VAL A 41 7.31 0.03 -9.35
CA VAL A 41 8.21 0.24 -8.20
C VAL A 41 7.56 1.13 -7.14
N ALA A 42 6.87 2.19 -7.53
CA ALA A 42 6.16 3.07 -6.60
C ALA A 42 5.05 2.32 -5.85
N VAL A 43 4.25 1.52 -6.56
CA VAL A 43 3.22 0.65 -5.95
C VAL A 43 3.85 -0.33 -4.96
N LEU A 44 5.00 -0.94 -5.30
CA LEU A 44 5.73 -1.82 -4.40
C LEU A 44 6.16 -1.09 -3.12
N CYS A 45 6.67 0.14 -3.22
CA CYS A 45 7.03 0.96 -2.06
C CYS A 45 5.82 1.26 -1.16
N VAL A 46 4.66 1.59 -1.76
CA VAL A 46 3.40 1.83 -1.02
C VAL A 46 3.00 0.58 -0.24
N ILE A 47 3.07 -0.59 -0.88
CA ILE A 47 2.76 -1.87 -0.23
C ILE A 47 3.72 -2.11 0.94
N LEU A 48 5.03 -1.95 0.72
CA LEU A 48 6.06 -2.19 1.75
C LEU A 48 5.89 -1.26 2.96
N MET A 49 5.58 0.02 2.74
CA MET A 49 5.27 0.97 3.83
C MET A 49 4.03 0.54 4.62
N GLY A 50 3.03 -0.06 3.95
CA GLY A 50 1.82 -0.60 4.57
C GLY A 50 2.04 -1.82 5.50
N ILE A 51 3.15 -2.56 5.36
CA ILE A 51 3.41 -3.77 6.16
C ILE A 51 3.71 -3.41 7.63
N GLY A 52 4.32 -2.26 7.89
CA GLY A 52 4.66 -1.78 9.24
C GLY A 52 3.46 -1.68 10.20
N PRO A 53 2.38 -0.96 9.84
CA PRO A 53 1.19 -0.87 10.67
C PRO A 53 0.46 -2.21 10.80
N MET A 54 0.48 -3.07 9.77
CA MET A 54 -0.12 -4.42 9.83
C MET A 54 0.60 -5.32 10.84
N ARG A 55 1.94 -5.23 10.92
CA ARG A 55 2.76 -5.89 11.94
C ARG A 55 2.49 -5.35 13.35
N ARG A 56 2.27 -4.04 13.51
CA ARG A 56 1.90 -3.44 14.80
C ARG A 56 0.53 -3.91 15.28
N ALA A 57 -0.46 -3.97 14.38
CA ALA A 57 -1.80 -4.47 14.70
C ALA A 57 -1.76 -5.95 15.11
N ALA A 58 -1.01 -6.79 14.39
CA ALA A 58 -0.86 -8.20 14.72
C ALA A 58 -0.20 -8.45 16.09
N ARG A 59 0.73 -7.58 16.51
CA ARG A 59 1.33 -7.63 17.85
C ARG A 59 0.36 -7.21 18.94
N ALA A 60 -0.44 -6.18 18.72
CA ALA A 60 -1.47 -5.75 19.65
C ALA A 60 -2.53 -6.85 19.88
N THR A 61 -2.93 -7.56 18.81
CA THR A 61 -3.88 -8.68 18.93
C THR A 61 -3.30 -9.89 19.66
N ARG A 62 -1.99 -10.14 19.58
CA ARG A 62 -1.35 -11.21 20.37
C ARG A 62 -1.25 -10.87 21.85
N ALA A 63 -0.88 -9.63 22.19
CA ALA A 63 -0.75 -9.18 23.58
C ALA A 63 -2.11 -9.18 24.33
N GLN A 64 -3.21 -8.86 23.64
CA GLN A 64 -4.55 -8.93 24.22
C GLN A 64 -4.95 -10.38 24.55
N ARG A 65 -4.45 -11.36 23.80
CA ARG A 65 -4.84 -12.77 23.92
C ARG A 65 -4.14 -13.46 25.09
N ASP A 66 -2.87 -13.12 25.36
CA ASP A 66 -2.13 -13.64 26.52
C ASP A 66 -2.65 -13.07 27.86
N GLY A 67 -3.24 -11.87 27.87
CA GLY A 67 -3.73 -11.23 29.10
C GLY A 67 -5.14 -11.63 29.55
N ASP A 68 -5.90 -12.34 28.70
CA ASP A 68 -7.23 -12.87 29.04
C ASP A 68 -7.16 -14.31 29.58
N ASP A 69 -6.00 -14.98 29.48
CA ASP A 69 -5.75 -16.35 29.95
C ASP A 69 -5.12 -16.41 31.38
N GLU A 70 -4.92 -15.25 32.03
CA GLU A 70 -4.31 -15.08 33.37
C GLU A 70 -5.33 -14.56 34.41
#